data_AF-A0A7T5REA4-F1
#
_entry.id   AF-A0A7T5REA4-F1
#
_cell.length_a   1.000
_cell.length_b   1.000
_cell.length_c   1.000
_cell.angle_alpha   90.00
_cell.angle_beta   90.00
_cell.angle_gamma   90.00
#
_symmetry.space_group_name_H-M   'P 1'
#
loop_
_entity.id
_entity.type
_entity.pdbx_description
1 polymer ?
#
loop_
_entity_poly.entity_id
_entity_poly.type
_entity_poly.pdbx_seq_one_letter_code
_entity_poly.pdbx_strand_id
1 'polypeptide(L)'
;MALWYGLRNLRAYQQTKNDYSLMFFRVGLGVAIAEYFYGIPLLFLPINSYLNGLSYLLAIFPLFVGLNYALRFILKAWDYHNTEKVVAVLIPFVVLIFFLFHLHAVPMPLYFLLGLFRFVDWRVLYPYDLIWAALLFLTTVLPGIYFLAVKVETKKAFLKKILFGIVFVLGGLGGIVIVVFSGYPILLVWAFIIQFIGFSALGSIFLVDIFLKET
;
A
#
# COMPACT_ATOMS: atom_id res chain seq x y z
N MET A 1 -12.52 5.73 -1.80
CA MET A 1 -13.19 4.42 -1.55
C MET A 1 -12.59 3.67 -0.35
N ALA A 2 -11.27 3.67 -0.17
CA ALA A 2 -10.58 2.96 0.90
C ALA A 2 -11.10 3.27 2.32
N LEU A 3 -11.40 4.54 2.62
CA LEU A 3 -11.91 4.96 3.94
C LEU A 3 -13.25 4.31 4.29
N TRP A 4 -14.20 4.34 3.36
CA TRP A 4 -15.53 3.76 3.57
C TRP A 4 -15.43 2.24 3.78
N TYR A 5 -14.61 1.57 2.97
CA TYR A 5 -14.37 0.12 3.12
C TYR A 5 -13.73 -0.19 4.48
N GLY A 6 -12.78 0.63 4.91
CA GLY A 6 -12.20 0.53 6.24
C GLY A 6 -13.25 0.67 7.34
N LEU A 7 -14.07 1.72 7.30
CA LEU A 7 -15.12 1.97 8.30
C LEU A 7 -16.17 0.84 8.37
N ARG A 8 -16.53 0.26 7.22
CA ARG A 8 -17.38 -0.93 7.18
C ARG A 8 -16.75 -2.11 7.91
N ASN A 9 -15.45 -2.35 7.70
CA ASN A 9 -14.71 -3.41 8.37
C ASN A 9 -14.52 -3.14 9.87
N LEU A 10 -14.44 -1.88 10.30
CA LEU A 10 -14.44 -1.53 11.72
C LEU A 10 -15.75 -1.95 12.40
N ARG A 11 -16.90 -1.68 11.77
CA ARG A 11 -18.21 -2.12 12.29
C ARG A 11 -18.28 -3.64 12.38
N ALA A 12 -17.83 -4.34 11.32
CA ALA A 12 -17.77 -5.80 11.32
C ALA A 12 -16.84 -6.33 12.44
N TYR A 13 -15.70 -5.69 12.69
CA TYR A 13 -14.81 -6.05 13.79
C TYR A 13 -15.46 -5.82 15.16
N GLN A 14 -16.19 -4.71 15.35
CA GLN A 14 -16.88 -4.46 16.61
C GLN A 14 -17.89 -5.55 16.96
N GLN A 15 -18.53 -6.14 15.94
CA GLN A 15 -19.50 -7.22 16.08
C GLN A 15 -18.87 -8.61 16.25
N THR A 16 -17.83 -8.92 15.47
CA THR A 16 -17.28 -10.29 15.35
C THR A 16 -15.96 -10.50 16.09
N LYS A 17 -15.28 -9.42 16.48
CA LYS A 17 -13.90 -9.42 16.99
C LYS A 17 -12.90 -10.13 16.07
N ASN A 18 -13.20 -10.23 14.78
CA ASN A 18 -12.35 -10.89 13.79
C ASN A 18 -11.14 -10.03 13.39
N ASP A 19 -9.93 -10.51 13.67
CA ASP A 19 -8.66 -9.86 13.33
C ASP A 19 -8.51 -9.54 11.83
N TYR A 20 -9.14 -10.31 10.94
CA TYR A 20 -9.17 -10.04 9.50
C TYR A 20 -9.92 -8.75 9.16
N SER A 21 -11.05 -8.47 9.83
CA SER A 21 -11.78 -7.21 9.67
C SER A 21 -11.00 -6.04 10.26
N LEU A 22 -10.31 -6.23 11.39
CA LEU A 22 -9.45 -5.20 11.96
C LEU A 22 -8.28 -4.85 11.02
N MET A 23 -7.65 -5.85 10.42
CA MET A 23 -6.60 -5.66 9.43
C MET A 23 -7.08 -4.79 8.26
N PHE A 24 -8.24 -5.09 7.67
CA PHE A 24 -8.76 -4.29 6.57
C PHE A 24 -9.11 -2.86 6.94
N PHE A 25 -9.64 -2.65 8.15
CA PHE A 25 -9.87 -1.29 8.62
C PHE A 25 -8.56 -0.51 8.67
N ARG A 26 -7.49 -1.08 9.23
CA ARG A 26 -6.19 -0.42 9.38
C ARG A 26 -5.51 -0.16 8.03
N VAL A 27 -5.52 -1.14 7.13
CA VAL A 27 -5.01 -0.98 5.76
C VAL A 27 -5.81 0.11 5.03
N GLY A 28 -7.14 0.04 5.06
CA GLY A 28 -8.00 1.01 4.39
C GLY A 28 -7.84 2.43 4.91
N LEU A 29 -7.62 2.59 6.22
CA LEU A 29 -7.34 3.88 6.84
C LEU A 29 -5.96 4.42 6.39
N GLY A 30 -4.92 3.59 6.39
CA GLY A 30 -3.59 3.98 5.94
C GLY A 30 -3.58 4.42 4.47
N VAL A 31 -4.24 3.65 3.60
CA VAL A 31 -4.39 3.99 2.18
C VAL A 31 -5.20 5.28 1.99
N ALA A 32 -6.30 5.47 2.73
CA ALA A 32 -7.10 6.68 2.62
C ALA A 32 -6.34 7.95 3.04
N ILE A 33 -5.57 7.87 4.13
CA ILE A 33 -4.72 8.97 4.57
C ILE A 33 -3.64 9.25 3.51
N ALA A 34 -3.04 8.20 2.94
CA ALA A 34 -2.07 8.31 1.87
C ALA A 34 -2.65 9.00 0.62
N GLU A 35 -3.84 8.58 0.16
CA GLU A 35 -4.55 9.20 -0.96
C GLU A 35 -4.84 10.68 -0.71
N TYR A 36 -5.21 11.06 0.52
CA TYR A 36 -5.47 12.45 0.89
C TYR A 36 -4.21 13.32 0.76
N PHE A 37 -3.11 12.89 1.39
CA PHE A 37 -1.85 13.63 1.40
C PHE A 37 -1.07 13.53 0.09
N TYR A 38 -1.36 12.55 -0.75
CA TYR A 38 -0.81 12.46 -2.10
C TYR A 38 -1.62 13.31 -3.09
N GLY A 39 -2.95 13.14 -3.10
CA GLY A 39 -3.83 13.67 -4.14
C GLY A 39 -4.12 15.16 -4.02
N ILE A 40 -4.41 15.66 -2.82
CA ILE A 40 -4.78 17.08 -2.62
C ILE A 40 -3.59 18.01 -2.84
N PRO A 41 -2.41 17.75 -2.25
CA PRO A 41 -1.25 18.63 -2.44
C PRO A 41 -0.80 18.75 -3.90
N LEU A 42 -0.94 17.68 -4.69
CA LEU A 42 -0.65 17.69 -6.13
C LEU A 42 -1.49 18.69 -6.94
N LEU A 43 -2.67 19.09 -6.44
CA LEU A 43 -3.58 20.03 -7.12
C LEU A 43 -3.24 21.50 -6.82
N PHE A 44 -2.65 21.79 -5.67
CA PHE A 44 -2.51 23.16 -5.16
C PHE A 44 -1.06 23.59 -4.94
N LEU A 45 -0.13 22.66 -4.74
CA LEU A 45 1.25 22.99 -4.42
C LEU A 45 2.13 23.04 -5.68
N PRO A 46 3.09 23.99 -5.75
CA PRO A 46 4.07 24.04 -6.82
C PRO A 46 4.87 22.76 -6.89
N ILE A 47 5.09 22.26 -8.11
CA ILE A 47 5.73 20.98 -8.45
C ILE A 47 7.01 20.72 -7.62
N ASN A 48 7.89 21.72 -7.53
CA ASN A 48 9.19 21.62 -6.88
C ASN A 48 9.23 22.25 -5.48
N SER A 49 8.10 22.27 -4.76
CA SER A 49 8.06 22.81 -3.41
C SER A 49 8.48 21.78 -2.36
N TYR A 50 9.21 22.23 -1.32
CA TYR A 50 9.51 21.41 -0.14
C TYR A 50 8.23 20.89 0.55
N LEU A 51 7.14 21.66 0.45
CA LEU A 51 5.82 21.27 0.96
C LEU A 51 5.28 20.00 0.28
N ASN A 52 5.56 19.79 -1.01
CA ASN A 52 5.25 18.52 -1.66
C ASN A 52 6.01 17.37 -1.00
N GLY A 53 7.32 17.52 -0.76
CA GLY A 53 8.11 16.53 -0.02
C GLY A 53 7.50 16.16 1.34
N LEU A 54 7.06 17.16 2.10
CA LEU A 54 6.40 16.94 3.39
C LEU A 54 5.05 16.23 3.25
N SER A 55 4.23 16.62 2.27
CA SER A 55 2.97 15.93 1.96
C SER A 55 3.19 14.47 1.60
N TYR A 56 4.26 14.16 0.87
CA TYR A 56 4.64 12.79 0.56
C TYR A 56 5.03 11.96 1.79
N LEU A 57 5.75 12.55 2.75
CA LEU A 57 6.00 11.90 4.05
C LEU A 57 4.69 11.58 4.76
N LEU A 58 3.79 12.56 4.84
CA LEU A 58 2.48 12.40 5.47
C LEU A 58 1.59 11.41 4.73
N ALA A 59 1.85 11.14 3.45
CA ALA A 59 1.16 10.10 2.71
C ALA A 59 1.73 8.70 2.99
N ILE A 60 3.06 8.56 2.88
CA ILE A 60 3.68 7.24 2.87
C ILE A 60 3.85 6.65 4.26
N PHE A 61 4.15 7.45 5.28
CA PHE A 61 4.27 6.90 6.63
C PHE A 61 2.96 6.21 7.07
N PRO A 62 1.77 6.84 6.96
CA PRO A 62 0.51 6.16 7.23
C PRO A 62 0.21 4.98 6.30
N LEU A 63 0.65 5.04 5.03
CA LEU A 63 0.52 3.93 4.10
C LEU A 63 1.23 2.68 4.63
N PHE A 64 2.53 2.76 4.93
CA PHE A 64 3.29 1.61 5.44
C PHE A 64 2.82 1.18 6.82
N VAL A 65 2.43 2.11 7.70
CA VAL A 65 1.83 1.75 8.99
C VAL A 65 0.56 0.93 8.78
N GLY A 66 -0.29 1.32 7.82
CA GLY A 66 -1.49 0.57 7.45
C GLY A 66 -1.17 -0.80 6.85
N LEU A 67 -0.28 -0.85 5.86
CA LEU A 67 0.13 -2.09 5.17
C LEU A 67 0.83 -3.09 6.11
N ASN A 68 1.57 -2.59 7.11
CA ASN A 68 2.20 -3.43 8.13
C ASN A 68 1.18 -4.32 8.87
N TYR A 69 -0.08 -3.90 9.02
CA TYR A 69 -1.10 -4.75 9.63
C TYR A 69 -1.39 -6.02 8.83
N ALA A 70 -1.24 -6.01 7.50
CA ALA A 70 -1.41 -7.22 6.69
C ALA A 70 -0.28 -8.22 6.95
N LEU A 71 0.97 -7.75 7.03
CA LEU A 71 2.11 -8.59 7.40
C LEU A 71 1.95 -9.15 8.82
N ARG A 72 1.55 -8.32 9.79
CA ARG A 72 1.31 -8.75 11.17
C ARG A 72 0.21 -9.80 11.27
N PHE A 73 -0.87 -9.65 10.52
CA PHE A 73 -1.95 -10.66 10.45
C PHE A 73 -1.40 -12.03 10.01
N ILE A 74 -0.50 -12.05 9.03
CA ILE A 74 0.08 -13.29 8.50
C ILE A 74 1.08 -13.91 9.47
N LEU A 75 1.93 -13.08 10.08
CA LEU A 75 2.86 -13.55 11.10
C LEU A 75 2.12 -14.19 12.28
N LYS A 76 0.96 -13.65 12.68
CA LYS A 76 0.07 -14.30 13.66
C LYS A 76 -0.51 -15.61 13.14
N ALA A 77 -0.96 -15.65 11.88
CA ALA A 77 -1.51 -16.86 11.28
C ALA A 77 -0.48 -18.00 11.12
N TRP A 78 0.81 -17.65 11.12
CA TRP A 78 1.93 -18.59 11.11
C TRP A 78 2.54 -18.83 12.51
N ASP A 79 1.86 -18.43 13.58
CA ASP A 79 2.30 -18.58 14.98
C ASP A 79 3.62 -17.85 15.33
N TYR A 80 4.06 -16.88 14.53
CA TYR A 80 5.25 -16.06 14.78
C TYR A 80 4.93 -14.81 15.63
N HIS A 81 4.32 -15.01 16.82
CA HIS A 81 3.88 -13.91 17.68
C HIS A 81 5.00 -12.95 18.12
N ASN A 82 6.21 -13.46 18.38
CA ASN A 82 7.35 -12.63 18.77
C ASN A 82 7.82 -11.75 17.60
N THR A 83 7.93 -12.35 16.40
CA THR A 83 8.28 -11.63 15.17
C THR A 83 7.24 -10.57 14.83
N GLU A 84 5.95 -10.87 15.03
CA GLU A 84 4.88 -9.89 14.81
C GLU A 84 5.04 -8.64 15.67
N LYS A 85 5.36 -8.79 16.96
CA LYS A 85 5.60 -7.66 17.87
C LYS A 85 6.81 -6.83 17.44
N VAL A 86 7.88 -7.48 17.00
CA VAL A 86 9.09 -6.78 16.50
C VAL A 86 8.75 -6.00 15.23
N VAL A 87 8.09 -6.63 14.27
CA VAL A 87 7.70 -6.03 12.98
C VAL A 87 6.69 -4.88 13.17
N ALA A 88 5.82 -4.96 14.17
CA ALA A 88 4.86 -3.90 14.52
C ALA A 88 5.55 -2.58 14.86
N VAL A 89 6.75 -2.62 15.43
CA VAL A 89 7.54 -1.43 15.82
C VAL A 89 8.61 -1.10 14.79
N LEU A 90 9.31 -2.12 14.30
CA LEU A 90 10.47 -1.95 13.42
C LEU A 90 10.09 -1.32 12.08
N ILE A 91 9.02 -1.78 11.41
CA ILE A 91 8.66 -1.28 10.08
C ILE A 91 8.32 0.22 10.11
N PRO A 92 7.43 0.72 11.00
CA PRO A 92 7.18 2.16 11.11
C PRO A 92 8.44 2.96 11.39
N PHE A 93 9.34 2.45 12.24
CA PHE A 93 10.58 3.12 12.59
C PHE A 93 11.56 3.20 11.41
N VAL A 94 11.73 2.10 10.66
CA VAL A 94 12.56 2.06 9.44
C VAL A 94 12.00 3.01 8.39
N VAL A 95 10.68 3.03 8.19
CA VAL A 95 10.01 3.97 7.26
C VAL A 95 10.28 5.42 7.69
N LEU A 96 10.10 5.74 8.97
CA LEU A 96 10.35 7.09 9.49
C LEU A 96 11.80 7.53 9.25
N ILE A 97 12.77 6.69 9.63
CA ILE A 97 14.20 6.99 9.45
C ILE A 97 14.54 7.17 7.97
N PHE A 98 14.11 6.22 7.13
CA PHE A 98 14.32 6.28 5.68
C PHE A 98 13.84 7.62 5.13
N PHE A 99 12.65 8.07 5.53
CA PHE A 99 12.08 9.31 5.03
C PHE A 99 12.80 10.56 5.49
N LEU A 100 13.25 10.59 6.75
CA LEU A 100 14.04 11.71 7.26
C LEU A 100 15.34 11.86 6.48
N PHE A 101 16.01 10.74 6.16
CA PHE A 101 17.19 10.74 5.31
C PHE A 101 16.87 11.11 3.86
N HIS A 102 15.80 10.56 3.29
CA HIS A 102 15.41 10.83 1.91
C HIS A 102 15.01 12.30 1.72
N LEU A 103 14.25 12.92 2.64
CA LEU A 103 13.92 14.35 2.57
C LEU A 103 15.15 15.26 2.67
N HIS A 104 16.18 14.83 3.40
CA HIS A 104 17.43 15.59 3.48
C HIS A 104 18.24 15.49 2.17
N ALA A 105 18.29 14.30 1.56
CA ALA A 105 19.07 14.05 0.34
C ALA A 105 18.36 14.45 -0.96
N VAL A 106 17.03 14.29 -1.02
CA VAL A 106 16.16 14.54 -2.16
C VAL A 106 14.90 15.26 -1.65
N PRO A 107 14.94 16.59 -1.47
CA PRO A 107 13.88 17.35 -0.81
C PRO A 107 12.59 17.48 -1.63
N MET A 108 12.61 17.09 -2.91
CA MET A 108 11.48 17.16 -3.82
C MET A 108 11.51 16.02 -4.85
N PRO A 109 10.38 15.35 -5.13
CA PRO A 109 10.33 14.36 -6.20
C PRO A 109 10.43 15.04 -7.56
N LEU A 110 10.92 14.28 -8.54
CA LEU A 110 10.95 14.73 -9.92
C LEU A 110 9.65 14.33 -10.62
N TYR A 111 9.25 15.15 -11.58
CA TYR A 111 8.08 14.88 -12.38
C TYR A 111 8.49 14.83 -13.84
N PHE A 112 7.93 13.87 -14.57
CA PHE A 112 8.03 13.84 -16.02
C PHE A 112 6.63 13.72 -16.62
N LEU A 113 6.51 14.26 -17.83
CA LEU A 113 5.29 14.25 -18.61
C LEU A 113 5.44 13.22 -19.73
N LEU A 114 4.43 12.37 -19.91
CA LEU A 114 4.29 11.54 -21.10
C LEU A 114 2.88 11.71 -21.64
N GLY A 115 2.76 12.47 -22.73
CA GLY A 115 1.46 12.92 -23.24
C GLY A 115 0.75 13.82 -22.23
N LEU A 116 -0.51 13.49 -21.90
CA LEU A 116 -1.33 14.21 -20.91
C LEU A 116 -1.11 13.70 -19.47
N PHE A 117 -0.32 12.65 -19.28
CA PHE A 117 -0.13 12.02 -17.98
C PHE A 117 1.13 12.54 -17.30
N ARG A 118 0.98 12.90 -16.03
CA ARG A 118 2.06 13.34 -15.15
C ARG A 118 2.47 12.18 -14.26
N PHE A 119 3.75 11.83 -14.32
CA PHE A 119 4.34 10.74 -13.54
C PHE A 119 5.31 11.29 -12.50
N VAL A 120 5.35 10.63 -11.35
CA VAL A 120 6.23 10.99 -10.22
C VAL A 120 7.41 10.02 -10.20
N ASP A 121 8.61 10.55 -10.35
CA ASP A 121 9.86 9.83 -10.13
C ASP A 121 10.40 10.19 -8.74
N TRP A 122 10.43 9.18 -7.88
CA TRP A 122 10.81 9.32 -6.48
C TRP A 122 12.31 9.37 -6.26
N ARG A 123 13.13 9.03 -7.27
CA ARG A 123 14.60 8.94 -7.18
C ARG A 123 15.09 8.52 -5.80
N VAL A 124 14.65 7.37 -5.34
CA VAL A 124 15.20 6.78 -4.12
C VAL A 124 16.62 6.35 -4.47
N LEU A 125 17.60 7.04 -3.90
CA LEU A 125 19.01 6.78 -4.20
C LEU A 125 19.44 5.42 -3.66
N TYR A 126 20.36 4.76 -4.37
CA TYR A 126 21.02 3.55 -3.85
C TYR A 126 21.78 3.86 -2.54
N PRO A 127 21.73 3.00 -1.50
CA PRO A 127 21.07 1.69 -1.42
C PRO A 127 19.65 1.73 -0.82
N TYR A 128 19.07 2.91 -0.67
CA TYR A 128 17.76 3.10 -0.05
C TYR A 128 16.63 2.49 -0.90
N ASP A 129 16.83 2.39 -2.21
CA ASP A 129 15.94 1.72 -3.16
C ASP A 129 15.72 0.24 -2.82
N LEU A 130 16.77 -0.47 -2.40
CA LEU A 130 16.69 -1.86 -1.95
C LEU A 130 15.92 -2.01 -0.64
N ILE A 131 16.14 -1.11 0.32
CA ILE A 131 15.40 -1.11 1.60
C ILE A 131 13.92 -0.89 1.32
N TRP A 132 13.60 0.05 0.44
CA TRP A 132 12.23 0.31 0.04
C TRP A 132 11.59 -0.87 -0.67
N ALA A 133 12.31 -1.48 -1.61
CA ALA A 133 11.83 -2.66 -2.33
C ALA A 133 11.56 -3.81 -1.36
N ALA A 134 12.43 -4.02 -0.37
CA ALA A 134 12.23 -5.01 0.69
C ALA A 134 11.01 -4.69 1.57
N LEU A 135 10.82 -3.42 1.96
CA LEU A 135 9.65 -3.00 2.73
C LEU A 135 8.35 -3.24 1.96
N LEU A 136 8.29 -2.88 0.68
CA LEU A 136 7.14 -3.18 -0.18
C LEU A 136 6.95 -4.69 -0.33
N PHE A 137 8.00 -5.46 -0.59
CA PHE A 137 7.89 -6.90 -0.69
C PHE A 137 7.27 -7.51 0.58
N LEU A 138 7.77 -7.13 1.75
CA LEU A 138 7.30 -7.64 3.04
C LEU A 138 5.88 -7.18 3.39
N THR A 139 5.53 -5.92 3.12
CA THR A 139 4.25 -5.34 3.57
C THR A 139 3.13 -5.46 2.55
N THR A 140 3.44 -5.78 1.29
CA THR A 140 2.43 -5.96 0.24
C THR A 140 2.55 -7.28 -0.49
N VAL A 141 3.69 -7.59 -1.12
CA VAL A 141 3.80 -8.75 -2.02
C VAL A 141 3.63 -10.06 -1.25
N LEU A 142 4.35 -10.21 -0.13
CA LEU A 142 4.26 -11.37 0.73
C LEU A 142 2.83 -11.56 1.26
N PRO A 143 2.14 -10.51 1.77
CA PRO A 143 0.74 -10.64 2.10
C PRO A 143 -0.18 -11.02 0.93
N GLY A 144 0.06 -10.46 -0.24
CA GLY A 144 -0.71 -10.80 -1.43
C GLY A 144 -0.59 -12.28 -1.81
N ILE A 145 0.63 -12.82 -1.78
CA ILE A 145 0.89 -14.25 -2.04
C ILE A 145 0.18 -15.13 -1.01
N TYR A 146 0.26 -14.77 0.27
CA TYR A 146 -0.45 -15.49 1.33
C TYR A 146 -1.95 -15.54 1.09
N PHE A 147 -2.57 -14.40 0.78
CA PHE A 147 -4.02 -14.35 0.52
C PHE A 147 -4.40 -15.21 -0.68
N LEU A 148 -3.60 -15.26 -1.74
CA LEU A 148 -3.87 -16.14 -2.89
C LEU A 148 -3.82 -17.62 -2.49
N ALA A 149 -2.84 -18.00 -1.66
CA ALA A 149 -2.59 -19.38 -1.25
C ALA A 149 -3.59 -19.91 -0.19
N VAL A 150 -4.14 -19.06 0.68
CA VAL A 150 -4.96 -19.52 1.82
C VAL A 150 -6.26 -20.20 1.34
N LYS A 151 -6.62 -21.36 1.90
CA LYS A 151 -7.88 -22.05 1.54
C LYS A 151 -9.07 -21.37 2.22
N VAL A 152 -10.19 -21.24 1.49
CA VAL A 152 -11.41 -20.64 2.01
C VAL A 152 -12.61 -21.42 1.51
N GLU A 153 -13.58 -21.65 2.39
CA GLU A 153 -14.71 -22.55 2.13
C GLU A 153 -15.83 -21.88 1.34
N THR A 154 -16.08 -20.58 1.57
CA THR A 154 -17.17 -19.87 0.89
C THR A 154 -16.72 -19.19 -0.41
N LYS A 155 -17.57 -19.25 -1.44
CA LYS A 155 -17.31 -18.61 -2.75
C LYS A 155 -17.07 -17.10 -2.63
N LYS A 156 -17.81 -16.43 -1.75
CA LYS A 156 -17.66 -15.00 -1.49
C LYS A 156 -16.29 -14.68 -0.91
N ALA A 157 -15.86 -15.42 0.10
CA ALA A 157 -14.54 -15.21 0.72
C ALA A 157 -13.40 -15.58 -0.25
N PHE A 158 -13.59 -16.62 -1.07
CA PHE A 158 -12.66 -17.00 -2.14
C PHE A 158 -12.44 -15.86 -3.16
N LEU A 159 -13.50 -15.21 -3.64
CA LEU A 159 -13.34 -14.10 -4.58
C LEU A 159 -12.66 -12.87 -3.93
N LYS A 160 -13.02 -12.57 -2.68
CA LYS A 160 -12.38 -11.47 -1.93
C LYS A 160 -10.89 -11.70 -1.74
N LYS A 161 -10.47 -12.88 -1.29
CA LYS A 161 -9.04 -13.16 -1.07
C LYS A 161 -8.22 -13.08 -2.36
N ILE A 162 -8.80 -13.47 -3.50
CA ILE A 162 -8.12 -13.38 -4.80
C ILE A 162 -7.94 -11.92 -5.21
N LEU A 163 -9.01 -11.13 -5.15
CA LEU A 163 -8.94 -9.72 -5.49
C LEU A 163 -7.96 -8.99 -4.57
N PHE A 164 -8.01 -9.24 -3.26
CA PHE A 164 -7.04 -8.69 -2.32
C PHE A 164 -5.61 -9.14 -2.62
N GLY A 165 -5.42 -10.42 -2.90
CA GLY A 165 -4.12 -10.96 -3.28
C GLY A 165 -3.54 -10.26 -4.50
N ILE A 166 -4.33 -10.11 -5.56
CA ILE A 166 -3.95 -9.41 -6.79
C ILE A 166 -3.61 -7.94 -6.50
N VAL A 167 -4.45 -7.23 -5.75
CA VAL A 167 -4.21 -5.83 -5.36
C VAL A 167 -2.86 -5.69 -4.67
N PHE A 168 -2.60 -6.54 -3.67
CA PHE A 168 -1.39 -6.47 -2.85
C PHE A 168 -0.14 -6.83 -3.64
N VAL A 169 -0.20 -7.86 -4.49
CA VAL A 169 0.91 -8.24 -5.37
C VAL A 169 1.19 -7.16 -6.40
N LEU A 170 0.18 -6.70 -7.15
CA LEU A 170 0.37 -5.71 -8.21
C LEU A 170 0.76 -4.34 -7.64
N GLY A 171 0.11 -3.90 -6.55
CA GLY A 171 0.47 -2.66 -5.86
C GLY A 171 1.92 -2.68 -5.36
N GLY A 172 2.35 -3.81 -4.79
CA GLY A 172 3.71 -4.04 -4.33
C GLY A 172 4.76 -4.06 -5.43
N LEU A 173 4.57 -4.94 -6.43
CA LEU A 173 5.49 -5.06 -7.56
C LEU A 173 5.59 -3.76 -8.34
N GLY A 174 4.46 -3.08 -8.58
CA GLY A 174 4.47 -1.76 -9.22
C GLY A 174 5.25 -0.74 -8.40
N GLY A 175 5.09 -0.72 -7.07
CA GLY A 175 5.88 0.17 -6.21
C GLY A 175 7.38 -0.13 -6.20
N ILE A 176 7.74 -1.41 -6.24
CA ILE A 176 9.14 -1.85 -6.34
C ILE A 176 9.74 -1.38 -7.67
N VAL A 177 9.03 -1.58 -8.79
CA VAL A 177 9.50 -1.18 -10.11
C VAL A 177 9.69 0.34 -10.20
N ILE A 178 8.79 1.14 -9.61
CA ILE A 178 8.92 2.61 -9.58
C ILE A 178 10.25 3.03 -8.94
N VAL A 179 10.66 2.34 -7.88
CA VAL A 179 11.84 2.71 -7.10
C VAL A 179 13.12 2.17 -7.71
N VAL A 180 13.16 0.87 -8.02
CA VAL A 180 14.37 0.19 -8.53
C VAL A 180 14.74 0.66 -9.94
N PHE A 181 13.75 0.98 -10.77
CA PHE A 181 13.96 1.44 -12.14
C PHE A 181 13.70 2.94 -12.31
N SER A 182 13.88 3.72 -11.23
CA SER A 182 13.89 5.17 -11.31
C SER A 182 14.93 5.64 -12.33
N GLY A 183 14.53 6.49 -13.28
CA GLY A 183 15.36 6.88 -14.42
C GLY A 183 15.06 6.15 -15.75
N TYR A 184 14.18 5.15 -15.78
CA TYR A 184 13.71 4.52 -17.02
C TYR A 184 12.22 4.83 -17.28
N PRO A 185 11.88 5.89 -18.04
CA PRO A 185 10.51 6.39 -18.16
C PRO A 185 9.48 5.35 -18.60
N ILE A 186 9.85 4.45 -19.51
CA ILE A 186 8.96 3.40 -20.02
C ILE A 186 8.62 2.39 -18.92
N LEU A 187 9.59 2.01 -18.09
CA LEU A 187 9.36 1.07 -16.98
C LEU A 187 8.49 1.70 -15.89
N LEU A 188 8.65 3.01 -15.66
CA LEU A 188 7.78 3.76 -14.75
C LEU A 188 6.32 3.73 -15.22
N VAL A 189 6.05 3.97 -16.50
CA VAL A 189 4.68 3.90 -17.06
C VAL A 189 4.05 2.53 -16.81
N TRP A 190 4.77 1.44 -17.11
CA TRP A 190 4.28 0.09 -16.85
C TRP A 190 4.02 -0.15 -15.37
N ALA A 191 4.87 0.37 -14.50
CA ALA A 191 4.69 0.26 -13.05
C ALA A 191 3.43 0.98 -12.57
N PHE A 192 3.15 2.18 -13.08
CA PHE A 192 1.91 2.91 -12.80
C PHE A 192 0.68 2.19 -13.36
N ILE A 193 0.76 1.58 -14.55
CA ILE A 193 -0.33 0.76 -15.11
C ILE A 193 -0.60 -0.45 -14.21
N ILE A 194 0.46 -1.16 -13.77
CA ILE A 194 0.35 -2.31 -12.86
C ILE A 194 -0.32 -1.89 -11.55
N GLN A 195 0.12 -0.79 -10.93
CA GLN A 195 -0.51 -0.26 -9.73
C GLN A 195 -1.97 0.12 -9.98
N PHE A 196 -2.27 0.80 -11.09
CA PHE A 196 -3.63 1.20 -11.45
C PHE A 196 -4.57 0.01 -11.62
N ILE A 197 -4.12 -1.07 -12.28
CA ILE A 197 -4.86 -2.33 -12.39
C ILE A 197 -5.10 -2.93 -10.99
N GLY A 198 -4.07 -2.93 -10.13
CA GLY A 198 -4.18 -3.33 -8.73
C GLY A 198 -5.25 -2.54 -7.97
N PHE A 199 -5.23 -1.21 -8.04
CA PHE A 199 -6.25 -0.36 -7.40
C PHE A 199 -7.64 -0.50 -8.02
N SER A 200 -7.74 -0.80 -9.31
CA SER A 200 -9.02 -1.07 -9.96
C SER A 200 -9.65 -2.36 -9.43
N ALA A 201 -8.85 -3.38 -9.12
CA ALA A 201 -9.31 -4.62 -8.49
C ALA A 201 -9.84 -4.40 -7.06
N LEU A 202 -9.32 -3.40 -6.32
CA LEU A 202 -9.89 -2.96 -5.03
C LEU A 202 -11.33 -2.47 -5.19
N GLY A 203 -11.62 -1.75 -6.29
CA GLY A 203 -12.98 -1.35 -6.67
C GLY A 203 -13.90 -2.54 -6.91
N SER A 204 -13.39 -3.61 -7.53
CA SER A 204 -14.17 -4.83 -7.79
C SER A 204 -14.57 -5.60 -6.52
N ILE A 205 -13.82 -5.45 -5.42
CA ILE A 205 -14.15 -6.05 -4.12
C ILE A 205 -15.48 -5.51 -3.59
N PHE A 206 -15.79 -4.24 -3.88
CA PHE A 206 -17.08 -3.64 -3.52
C PHE A 206 -18.23 -4.30 -4.26
N LEU A 207 -18.06 -4.58 -5.56
CA LEU A 207 -19.07 -5.26 -6.37
C LEU A 207 -19.32 -6.67 -5.83
N VAL A 208 -18.26 -7.41 -5.48
CA VAL A 208 -18.38 -8.71 -4.81
C VAL A 208 -19.20 -8.60 -3.53
N ASP A 209 -18.97 -7.56 -2.73
CA ASP A 209 -19.67 -7.39 -1.46
C ASP A 209 -21.16 -7.00 -1.59
N ILE A 210 -21.53 -6.36 -2.70
CA ILE A 210 -22.91 -5.95 -3.00
C ILE A 210 -23.68 -7.08 -3.66
N PHE A 211 -23.07 -7.77 -4.64
CA PHE A 211 -23.78 -8.74 -5.48
C PHE A 211 -23.75 -10.18 -4.94
N LEU A 212 -22.77 -10.55 -4.12
CA LEU A 212 -22.70 -11.89 -3.52
C LEU A 212 -23.22 -11.86 -2.08
N LYS A 213 -24.39 -12.47 -1.88
CA LYS A 213 -24.91 -12.82 -0.56
C LYS A 213 -24.03 -13.93 0.05
N GLU A 214 -23.96 -13.95 1.38
CA GLU A 214 -23.30 -15.06 2.09
C GLU A 214 -24.16 -16.31 1.89
N THR A 215 -23.57 -17.32 1.26
CA THR A 215 -24.08 -18.69 1.13
C THR A 215 -23.13 -19.60 1.87
#